data_AF-A0A6M3KS25-F1
#
_entry.id   AF-A0A6M3KS25-F1
#
_cell.length_a   1.000
_cell.length_b   1.000
_cell.length_c   1.000
_cell.angle_alpha   90.00
_cell.angle_beta   90.00
_cell.angle_gamma   90.00
#
_symmetry.space_group_name_H-M   'P 1'
#
loop_
_entity.id
_entity.type
_entity.pdbx_description
1 polymer ?
#
loop_
_entity_poly.entity_id
_entity_poly.type
_entity_poly.pdbx_seq_one_letter_code
_entity_poly.pdbx_strand_id
1 'polypeptide(L)'
;MALATLAECKLLLGIPMATTTDDALITWLLTGIIATVNQRFPSKFEAETLTRYYDPTNPRHVQGRQLLLGKPLLTVTTLTNGDTTVITSSYYTKWPFNGPPYYRLILKGSSSYSWTYSTDPEAAISVVGTWGYTTTCPADINQAVVEWVAYEYRKKDAQVFDVTSDPLSGRLFIPEGIPKTVEAKLAQHGRSPL
;
A
#
# COMPACT_ATOMS: atom_id res chain seq x y z
N MET A 1 -2.17 -6.33 3.40
CA MET A 1 -3.14 -6.43 2.27
C MET A 1 -2.43 -7.15 1.13
N ALA A 2 -3.03 -8.18 0.52
CA ALA A 2 -2.37 -8.88 -0.58
C ALA A 2 -2.48 -8.04 -1.87
N LEU A 3 -1.36 -7.75 -2.53
CA LEU A 3 -1.32 -7.03 -3.81
C LEU A 3 -1.95 -7.84 -4.96
N ALA A 4 -1.87 -9.17 -4.86
CA ALA A 4 -2.49 -10.15 -5.74
C ALA A 4 -2.61 -11.48 -4.98
N THR A 5 -3.41 -12.40 -5.51
CA THR A 5 -3.76 -13.68 -4.91
C THR A 5 -3.35 -14.85 -5.80
N LEU A 6 -3.18 -16.02 -5.19
CA LEU A 6 -2.93 -17.27 -5.91
C LEU A 6 -4.02 -17.56 -6.95
N ALA A 7 -5.28 -17.26 -6.65
CA ALA A 7 -6.41 -17.46 -7.56
C ALA A 7 -6.28 -16.59 -8.84
N GLU A 8 -5.88 -15.33 -8.70
CA GLU A 8 -5.65 -14.43 -9.85
C GLU A 8 -4.48 -14.94 -10.72
N CYS A 9 -3.40 -15.44 -10.10
CA CYS A 9 -2.28 -16.04 -10.83
C CYS A 9 -2.70 -17.31 -11.61
N LYS A 10 -3.45 -18.21 -10.98
CA LYS A 10 -3.96 -19.43 -11.62
C LYS A 10 -4.89 -19.12 -12.77
N LEU A 11 -5.75 -18.10 -12.61
CA LEU A 11 -6.64 -17.63 -13.67
C LEU A 11 -5.83 -17.16 -14.89
N LEU A 12 -4.79 -16.34 -14.70
CA LEU A 12 -3.96 -15.87 -15.81
C LEU A 12 -3.16 -17.01 -16.47
N LEU A 13 -2.70 -17.98 -15.69
CA LEU A 13 -1.95 -19.14 -16.17
C LEU A 13 -2.82 -20.21 -16.84
N GLY A 14 -4.15 -20.10 -16.75
CA GLY A 14 -5.08 -21.12 -17.26
C GLY A 14 -5.09 -22.41 -16.42
N ILE A 15 -4.66 -22.34 -15.16
CA ILE A 15 -4.64 -23.48 -14.24
C ILE A 15 -6.01 -23.57 -13.52
N PRO A 16 -6.72 -24.72 -13.58
CA PRO A 16 -7.98 -24.87 -12.86
C PRO A 16 -7.83 -24.64 -11.36
N MET A 17 -8.82 -24.00 -10.73
CA MET A 17 -8.75 -23.64 -9.30
C MET A 17 -8.56 -24.85 -8.37
N ALA A 18 -9.13 -25.99 -8.75
CA ALA A 18 -9.03 -27.24 -7.99
C ALA A 18 -7.65 -27.94 -8.10
N THR A 19 -6.82 -27.57 -9.08
CA THR A 19 -5.49 -28.17 -9.28
C THR A 19 -4.49 -27.53 -8.34
N THR A 20 -3.95 -28.26 -7.37
CA THR A 20 -3.08 -27.68 -6.33
C THR A 20 -1.59 -27.98 -6.50
N THR A 21 -1.20 -28.71 -7.55
CA THR A 21 0.17 -29.21 -7.78
C THR A 21 1.23 -28.11 -7.71
N ASP A 22 0.96 -26.96 -8.34
CA ASP A 22 1.91 -25.84 -8.44
C ASP A 22 1.61 -24.70 -7.45
N ASP A 23 0.62 -24.86 -6.55
CA ASP A 23 0.17 -23.79 -5.66
C ASP A 23 1.29 -23.30 -4.74
N ALA A 24 2.14 -24.22 -4.26
CA ALA A 24 3.30 -23.87 -3.43
C ALA A 24 4.32 -23.02 -4.19
N LEU A 25 4.60 -23.37 -5.45
CA LEU A 25 5.54 -22.63 -6.30
C LEU A 25 5.00 -21.25 -6.66
N ILE A 26 3.75 -21.16 -7.09
CA ILE A 26 3.11 -19.89 -7.44
C ILE A 26 3.05 -18.97 -6.21
N THR A 27 2.74 -19.53 -5.03
CA THR A 27 2.75 -18.77 -3.77
C THR A 27 4.14 -18.26 -3.40
N TRP A 28 5.18 -19.07 -3.61
CA TRP A 28 6.57 -18.65 -3.37
C TRP A 28 6.99 -17.50 -4.29
N LEU A 29 6.71 -17.61 -5.60
CA LEU A 29 6.97 -16.56 -6.58
C LEU A 29 6.21 -15.26 -6.26
N LEU A 30 4.92 -15.39 -5.95
CA LEU A 30 4.06 -14.28 -5.56
C LEU A 30 4.60 -13.55 -4.34
N THR A 31 5.03 -14.29 -3.31
CA THR A 31 5.60 -13.70 -2.08
C THR A 31 6.88 -12.91 -2.37
N GLY A 32 7.78 -13.46 -3.19
CA GLY A 32 9.02 -12.79 -3.58
C GLY A 32 8.77 -11.51 -4.38
N ILE A 33 7.90 -11.57 -5.39
CA ILE A 33 7.56 -10.43 -6.23
C ILE A 33 6.87 -9.32 -5.43
N ILE A 34 5.93 -9.67 -4.54
CA ILE A 34 5.29 -8.71 -3.63
C ILE A 34 6.33 -8.01 -2.76
N ALA A 35 7.32 -8.74 -2.24
CA ALA A 35 8.40 -8.15 -1.45
C ALA A 35 9.22 -7.15 -2.27
N THR A 36 9.54 -7.47 -3.53
CA THR A 36 10.25 -6.55 -4.44
C THR A 36 9.42 -5.29 -4.74
N VAL A 37 8.13 -5.44 -5.02
CA VAL A 37 7.23 -4.28 -5.26
C VAL A 37 7.11 -3.42 -4.00
N ASN A 38 6.98 -4.02 -2.82
CA ASN A 38 6.93 -3.31 -1.55
C ASN A 38 8.25 -2.57 -1.23
N GLN A 39 9.41 -3.16 -1.56
CA GLN A 39 10.69 -2.45 -1.49
C GLN A 39 10.75 -1.25 -2.45
N ARG A 40 10.15 -1.39 -3.64
CA ARG A 40 10.11 -0.32 -4.65
C ARG A 40 9.18 0.83 -4.27
N PHE A 41 8.05 0.51 -3.63
CA PHE A 41 7.00 1.46 -3.28
C PHE A 41 6.65 1.37 -1.79
N PRO A 42 7.62 1.68 -0.90
CA PRO A 42 7.39 1.55 0.53
C PRO A 42 6.22 2.44 0.94
N SER A 43 5.26 1.84 1.63
CA SER A 43 4.04 2.48 2.17
C SER A 43 2.90 2.77 1.18
N LYS A 44 3.02 2.55 -0.14
CA LYS A 44 1.95 2.96 -1.09
C LYS A 44 0.72 2.06 -1.11
N PHE A 45 0.86 0.78 -0.76
CA PHE A 45 -0.18 -0.22 -1.08
C PHE A 45 -0.69 -1.01 0.12
N GLU A 46 -0.27 -0.68 1.34
CA GLU A 46 -0.74 -1.38 2.53
C GLU A 46 -1.51 -0.40 3.42
N ALA A 47 -2.82 -0.62 3.47
CA ALA A 47 -3.69 -0.04 4.47
C ALA A 47 -3.74 -0.95 5.70
N GLU A 48 -3.57 -0.37 6.88
CA GLU A 48 -3.62 -1.09 8.16
C GLU A 48 -4.54 -0.35 9.13
N THR A 49 -5.36 -1.10 9.86
CA THR A 49 -6.20 -0.52 10.91
C THR A 49 -5.39 -0.49 12.20
N LEU A 50 -5.05 0.72 12.66
CA LEU A 50 -4.21 0.93 13.83
C LEU A 50 -4.71 2.11 14.66
N THR A 51 -4.27 2.13 15.91
CA THR A 51 -4.34 3.31 16.77
C THR A 51 -3.00 4.04 16.71
N ARG A 52 -3.03 5.36 16.45
CA ARG A 52 -1.86 6.22 16.59
C ARG A 52 -2.09 7.25 17.69
N TYR A 53 -1.02 7.54 18.41
CA TYR A 53 -1.05 8.45 19.54
C TYR A 53 -0.27 9.73 19.24
N TYR A 54 -0.74 10.83 19.81
CA TYR A 54 -0.20 12.16 19.60
C TYR A 54 -0.13 12.91 20.93
N ASP A 55 0.79 13.87 20.96
CA ASP A 55 1.05 14.72 22.12
C ASP A 55 0.55 16.13 21.78
N PRO A 56 -0.40 16.70 22.55
CA PRO A 56 -0.95 18.03 22.31
C PRO A 56 0.06 19.16 22.51
N THR A 57 1.12 18.95 23.27
CA THR A 57 2.17 19.95 23.56
C THR A 57 3.28 19.95 22.51
N ASN A 58 3.40 18.87 21.73
CA ASN A 58 4.45 18.74 20.72
C ASN A 58 4.06 19.48 19.42
N PRO A 59 4.82 20.49 18.98
CA PRO A 59 4.50 21.27 17.77
C PRO A 59 4.61 20.48 16.45
N ARG A 60 5.21 19.28 16.49
CA ARG A 60 5.21 18.34 15.35
C ARG A 60 3.92 17.52 15.26
N HIS A 61 3.15 17.46 16.34
CA HIS A 61 1.86 16.77 16.41
C HIS A 61 0.70 17.74 16.36
N VAL A 62 0.77 18.88 17.06
CA VAL A 62 -0.33 19.86 17.10
C VAL A 62 0.17 21.25 16.72
N GLN A 63 -0.57 21.91 15.83
CA GLN A 63 -0.37 23.30 15.45
C GLN A 63 -1.71 24.04 15.50
N GLY A 64 -1.96 24.75 16.60
CA GLY A 64 -3.22 25.42 16.86
C GLY A 64 -4.38 24.42 16.86
N ARG A 65 -5.29 24.52 15.88
CA ARG A 65 -6.45 23.62 15.74
C ARG A 65 -6.16 22.39 14.88
N GLN A 66 -4.94 22.21 14.39
CA GLN A 66 -4.56 21.14 13.49
C GLN A 66 -3.77 20.06 14.23
N LEU A 67 -4.22 18.80 14.12
CA LEU A 67 -3.45 17.61 14.46
C LEU A 67 -2.76 17.09 13.20
N LEU A 68 -1.43 17.12 13.20
CA LEU A 68 -0.56 16.69 12.12
C LEU A 68 -0.32 15.18 12.21
N LEU A 69 -0.67 14.46 11.15
CA LEU A 69 -0.57 13.02 11.12
C LEU A 69 0.80 12.58 10.58
N GLY A 70 1.54 11.79 11.35
CA GLY A 70 2.84 11.23 10.94
C GLY A 70 2.76 10.11 9.89
N LYS A 71 1.55 9.65 9.56
CA LYS A 71 1.28 8.74 8.44
C LYS A 71 -0.03 9.16 7.75
N PRO A 72 -0.18 8.89 6.45
CA PRO A 72 -1.43 9.15 5.75
C PRO A 72 -2.56 8.28 6.30
N LEU A 73 -3.74 8.88 6.38
CA LEU A 73 -4.95 8.30 6.95
C LEU A 73 -6.05 8.24 5.89
N LEU A 74 -6.73 7.10 5.77
CA LEU A 74 -7.81 6.90 4.81
C LEU A 74 -9.17 7.16 5.44
N THR A 75 -9.36 6.69 6.67
CA THR A 75 -10.61 6.80 7.42
C THR A 75 -10.30 7.00 8.91
N VAL A 76 -11.16 7.75 9.61
CA VAL A 76 -11.12 7.85 11.07
C VAL A 76 -12.26 7.00 11.59
N THR A 77 -11.94 6.04 12.47
CA THR A 77 -12.91 5.25 13.23
C THR A 77 -13.29 5.97 14.51
N THR A 78 -12.29 6.39 15.28
CA THR A 78 -12.47 7.10 16.55
C THR A 78 -11.37 8.13 16.74
N LEU A 79 -11.74 9.32 17.22
CA LEU A 79 -10.82 10.38 17.62
C LEU A 79 -11.11 10.73 19.08
N THR A 80 -10.17 10.41 19.96
CA THR A 80 -10.28 10.68 21.39
C THR A 80 -9.20 11.66 21.80
N ASN A 81 -9.62 12.74 22.46
CA ASN A 81 -8.73 13.78 22.97
C ASN A 81 -8.02 13.30 24.24
N GLY A 82 -6.97 14.02 24.67
CA GLY A 82 -6.22 13.65 25.87
C GLY A 82 -6.95 13.84 27.21
N ASP A 83 -8.19 14.36 27.17
CA ASP A 83 -9.11 14.45 28.30
C ASP A 83 -10.17 13.34 28.28
N THR A 84 -9.94 12.27 27.51
CA THR A 84 -10.85 11.13 27.27
C THR A 84 -12.11 11.44 26.46
N THR A 85 -12.32 12.69 26.07
CA THR A 85 -13.49 13.07 25.27
C THR A 85 -13.36 12.56 23.84
N VAL A 86 -14.38 11.85 23.37
CA VAL A 86 -14.49 11.47 21.96
C VAL A 86 -14.96 12.68 21.15
N ILE A 87 -14.15 13.12 20.20
CA ILE A 87 -14.49 14.20 19.27
C ILE A 87 -15.14 13.58 18.03
N THR A 88 -16.44 13.81 17.84
CA THR A 88 -17.16 13.28 16.67
C THR A 88 -16.83 14.04 15.39
N SER A 89 -17.08 13.42 14.24
CA SER A 89 -16.81 13.99 12.89
C SER A 89 -17.55 15.31 12.61
N SER A 90 -18.56 15.65 13.42
CA SER A 90 -19.22 16.96 13.38
C SER A 90 -18.29 18.10 13.76
N TYR A 91 -17.25 17.87 14.57
CA TYR A 91 -16.41 18.91 15.17
C TYR A 91 -15.03 19.06 14.55
N TYR A 92 -14.64 18.17 13.63
CA TYR A 92 -13.40 18.27 12.89
C TYR A 92 -13.62 18.04 11.39
N THR A 93 -12.64 18.44 10.60
CA THR A 93 -12.53 18.14 9.17
C THR A 93 -11.19 17.50 8.90
N LYS A 94 -11.02 16.93 7.71
CA LYS A 94 -9.81 16.22 7.29
C LYS A 94 -9.18 16.99 6.14
N TRP A 95 -7.85 17.07 6.12
CA TRP A 95 -7.11 17.70 5.03
C TRP A 95 -6.26 16.67 4.29
N PRO A 96 -6.30 16.63 2.94
CA PRO A 96 -7.04 17.52 2.04
C PRO A 96 -8.56 17.31 2.11
N PHE A 97 -9.33 18.34 1.75
CA PHE A 97 -10.79 18.33 1.95
C PHE A 97 -11.54 17.41 0.98
N ASN A 98 -10.95 17.14 -0.18
CA ASN A 98 -11.62 16.46 -1.29
C ASN A 98 -11.31 14.96 -1.38
N GLY A 99 -10.75 14.37 -0.32
CA GLY A 99 -10.56 12.93 -0.23
C GLY A 99 -9.25 12.51 0.43
N PRO A 100 -9.09 11.21 0.73
CA PRO A 100 -7.87 10.66 1.26
C PRO A 100 -6.74 10.63 0.20
N PRO A 101 -5.48 10.42 0.61
CA PRO A 101 -5.02 10.27 1.99
C PRO A 101 -5.04 11.60 2.74
N TYR A 102 -5.53 11.56 3.98
CA TYR A 102 -5.55 12.68 4.89
C TYR A 102 -4.25 12.77 5.70
N TYR A 103 -3.75 13.99 5.85
CA TYR A 103 -2.50 14.28 6.57
C TYR A 103 -2.75 15.11 7.84
N ARG A 104 -3.96 15.66 8.00
CA ARG A 104 -4.30 16.48 9.16
C ARG A 104 -5.76 16.29 9.56
N LEU A 105 -6.02 16.31 10.87
CA LEU A 105 -7.36 16.51 11.43
C LEU A 105 -7.45 17.95 11.96
N ILE A 106 -8.44 18.69 11.52
CA ILE A 106 -8.56 20.13 11.82
C ILE A 106 -9.87 20.36 12.57
N LEU A 107 -9.80 20.85 13.80
CA LEU A 107 -11.00 21.23 14.56
C LEU A 107 -11.71 22.39 13.86
N LYS A 108 -13.01 22.26 13.58
CA LYS A 108 -13.80 23.27 12.88
C LYS A 108 -13.85 24.57 13.69
N GLY A 109 -14.00 25.72 13.04
CA GLY A 109 -14.11 27.01 13.76
C GLY A 109 -15.28 27.06 14.75
N SER A 110 -16.38 26.34 14.48
CA SER A 110 -17.54 26.22 15.36
C SER A 110 -17.38 25.22 16.51
N SER A 111 -16.29 24.45 16.55
CA SER A 111 -16.05 23.47 17.59
C SER A 111 -15.51 24.13 18.84
N SER A 112 -16.10 23.83 20.00
CA SER A 112 -15.61 24.26 21.32
C SER A 112 -14.39 23.48 21.79
N TYR A 113 -13.99 22.42 21.08
CA TYR A 113 -12.83 21.62 21.45
C TYR A 113 -11.51 22.34 21.15
N SER A 114 -10.51 22.00 21.96
CA SER A 114 -9.08 22.22 21.74
C SER A 114 -8.35 20.90 21.94
N TRP A 115 -7.17 20.76 21.31
CA TRP A 115 -6.28 19.64 21.60
C TRP A 115 -5.72 19.81 23.00
N THR A 116 -5.99 18.85 23.90
CA THR A 116 -5.69 18.98 25.33
C THR A 116 -5.39 17.62 25.97
N TYR A 117 -5.02 17.64 27.25
CA TYR A 117 -4.76 16.47 28.09
C TYR A 117 -5.23 16.72 29.53
N SER A 118 -5.48 15.66 30.30
CA SER A 118 -5.87 15.75 31.73
C SER A 118 -4.75 15.47 32.73
N THR A 119 -3.88 14.52 32.43
CA THR A 119 -2.79 14.12 33.34
C THR A 119 -1.45 14.34 32.67
N ASP A 120 -1.07 13.43 31.79
CA ASP A 120 0.20 13.49 31.07
C ASP A 120 -0.06 13.80 29.58
N PRO A 121 0.72 14.69 28.94
CA PRO A 121 0.56 15.02 27.54
C PRO A 121 1.08 13.93 26.59
N GLU A 122 2.04 13.11 27.03
CA GLU A 122 2.66 12.09 26.19
C GLU A 122 1.62 11.06 25.72
N ALA A 123 1.49 10.93 24.39
CA ALA A 123 0.57 9.99 23.75
C ALA A 123 -0.92 10.16 24.17
N ALA A 124 -1.32 11.34 24.65
CA ALA A 124 -2.64 11.58 25.22
C ALA A 124 -3.79 11.51 24.18
N ILE A 125 -3.58 12.03 22.97
CA ILE A 125 -4.60 12.01 21.90
C ILE A 125 -4.49 10.70 21.14
N SER A 126 -5.59 9.99 20.93
CA SER A 126 -5.62 8.75 20.15
C SER A 126 -6.51 8.86 18.92
N VAL A 127 -5.99 8.34 17.81
CA VAL A 127 -6.69 8.26 16.53
C VAL A 127 -6.71 6.81 16.08
N VAL A 128 -7.90 6.22 16.12
CA VAL A 128 -8.17 4.89 15.56
C VAL A 128 -8.66 5.08 14.14
N GLY A 129 -8.07 4.37 13.18
CA GLY A 129 -8.49 4.47 11.79
C GLY A 129 -7.71 3.56 10.86
N THR A 130 -8.01 3.65 9.57
CA THR A 130 -7.29 2.93 8.53
C THR A 130 -6.17 3.83 7.99
N TRP A 131 -4.92 3.46 8.24
CA TRP A 131 -3.72 4.19 7.85
C TRP A 131 -3.11 3.61 6.59
N GLY A 132 -2.74 4.45 5.64
CA GLY A 132 -2.20 4.04 4.34
C GLY A 132 -2.50 5.06 3.25
N TYR A 133 -2.04 4.78 2.04
CA TYR A 133 -2.29 5.63 0.86
C TYR A 133 -3.50 5.20 0.03
N THR A 134 -3.86 3.92 0.07
CA THR A 134 -5.02 3.39 -0.65
C THR A 134 -5.66 2.23 0.12
N THR A 135 -7.00 2.15 0.10
CA THR A 135 -7.76 1.03 0.68
C THR A 135 -7.75 -0.19 -0.23
N THR A 136 -7.49 0.02 -1.52
CA THR A 136 -7.46 -1.02 -2.56
C THR A 136 -6.19 -0.86 -3.40
N CYS A 137 -5.45 -1.94 -3.62
CA CYS A 137 -4.38 -1.91 -4.61
C CYS A 137 -4.96 -1.46 -5.97
N PRO A 138 -4.36 -0.50 -6.67
CA PRO A 138 -4.75 -0.16 -8.03
C PRO A 138 -4.76 -1.40 -8.93
N ALA A 139 -5.81 -1.56 -9.76
CA ALA A 139 -6.01 -2.78 -10.55
C ALA A 139 -4.84 -3.06 -11.52
N ASP A 140 -4.19 -2.02 -11.99
CA ASP A 140 -3.00 -2.09 -12.85
C ASP A 140 -1.76 -2.62 -12.11
N ILE A 141 -1.58 -2.27 -10.84
CA ILE A 141 -0.50 -2.84 -10.00
C ILE A 141 -0.76 -4.32 -9.70
N ASN A 142 -2.00 -4.68 -9.36
CA ASN A 142 -2.38 -6.10 -9.19
C ASN A 142 -2.09 -6.88 -10.48
N GLN A 143 -2.57 -6.39 -11.62
CA GLN A 143 -2.33 -7.03 -12.91
C GLN A 143 -0.82 -7.13 -13.23
N ALA A 144 -0.03 -6.11 -12.91
CA ALA A 144 1.42 -6.12 -13.10
C ALA A 144 2.11 -7.21 -12.26
N VAL A 145 1.70 -7.38 -10.99
CA VAL A 145 2.21 -8.46 -10.12
C VAL A 145 1.84 -9.82 -10.67
N VAL A 146 0.58 -10.01 -11.09
CA VAL A 146 0.09 -11.28 -11.64
C VAL A 146 0.80 -11.64 -12.95
N GLU A 147 1.01 -10.67 -13.84
CA GLU A 147 1.78 -10.83 -15.08
C GLU A 147 3.25 -11.20 -14.81
N TRP A 148 3.87 -10.60 -13.79
CA TRP A 148 5.25 -10.93 -13.41
C TRP A 148 5.35 -12.36 -12.84
N VAL A 149 4.42 -12.76 -11.97
CA VAL A 149 4.37 -14.14 -11.45
C VAL A 149 4.21 -15.13 -12.60
N ALA A 150 3.31 -14.85 -13.55
CA ALA A 150 3.12 -15.72 -14.71
C ALA A 150 4.36 -15.79 -15.61
N TYR A 151 5.11 -14.69 -15.75
CA TYR A 151 6.37 -14.66 -16.47
C TYR A 151 7.44 -15.54 -15.80
N GLU A 152 7.67 -15.38 -14.50
CA GLU A 152 8.63 -16.20 -13.76
C GLU A 152 8.22 -17.68 -13.71
N TYR A 153 6.92 -17.96 -13.59
CA TYR A 153 6.40 -19.33 -13.65
C TYR A 153 6.71 -19.99 -14.99
N ARG A 154 6.49 -19.29 -16.12
CA ARG A 154 6.77 -19.82 -17.46
C ARG A 154 8.26 -20.04 -17.72
N LYS A 155 9.16 -19.32 -17.04
CA LYS A 155 10.61 -19.59 -17.14
C LYS A 155 10.99 -20.96 -16.60
N LYS A 156 10.20 -21.57 -15.71
CA LYS A 156 10.44 -22.95 -15.24
C LYS A 156 10.32 -23.97 -16.38
N ASP A 157 9.40 -23.71 -17.31
CA ASP A 157 9.04 -24.61 -18.41
C ASP A 157 9.75 -24.21 -19.72
N ALA A 158 10.27 -22.98 -19.80
CA ALA A 158 11.26 -22.62 -20.79
C ALA A 158 12.45 -23.57 -20.58
N GLN A 159 12.68 -24.46 -21.54
CA GLN A 159 13.86 -25.30 -21.55
C GLN A 159 15.06 -24.40 -21.25
N VAL A 160 15.81 -24.72 -20.19
CA VAL A 160 17.06 -24.06 -19.81
C VAL A 160 18.09 -24.40 -20.88
N PHE A 161 17.88 -23.89 -22.09
CA PHE A 161 18.92 -23.70 -23.06
C PHE A 161 19.51 -22.34 -22.75
N ASP A 162 20.77 -22.37 -22.36
CA ASP A 162 21.65 -21.19 -22.35
C ASP A 162 21.69 -20.48 -23.71
N VAL A 163 21.19 -21.11 -24.80
CA VAL A 163 20.99 -20.51 -26.11
C VAL A 163 19.85 -21.25 -26.83
N THR A 164 18.73 -20.58 -27.12
CA THR A 164 17.81 -21.01 -28.19
C THR A 164 18.10 -20.14 -29.41
N SER A 165 18.77 -20.70 -30.42
CA SER A 165 19.19 -19.99 -31.63
C SER A 165 18.00 -19.67 -32.55
N ASP A 166 17.87 -18.39 -32.92
CA ASP A 166 17.13 -17.96 -34.13
C ASP A 166 18.06 -18.15 -35.34
N PRO A 167 17.76 -19.03 -36.31
CA PRO A 167 18.63 -19.27 -37.45
C PRO A 167 18.67 -18.14 -38.48
N LEU A 168 17.81 -17.11 -38.38
CA LEU A 168 17.66 -16.09 -39.44
C LEU A 168 18.06 -14.66 -39.07
N SER A 169 18.22 -14.33 -37.78
CA SER A 169 18.50 -12.94 -37.36
C SER A 169 19.59 -12.76 -36.30
N GLY A 170 20.18 -13.84 -35.77
CA GLY A 170 21.43 -13.81 -35.00
C GLY A 170 21.44 -13.00 -33.69
N ARG A 171 20.30 -12.53 -33.18
CA ARG A 171 20.20 -11.87 -31.86
C ARG A 171 18.98 -12.36 -31.09
N LEU A 172 19.25 -13.19 -30.10
CA LEU A 172 18.27 -13.60 -29.08
C LEU A 172 18.15 -12.49 -28.04
N PHE A 173 16.96 -11.91 -27.86
CA PHE A 173 16.64 -11.08 -26.70
C PHE A 173 15.85 -11.93 -25.73
N ILE A 174 16.52 -12.63 -24.81
CA ILE A 174 15.86 -13.01 -23.56
C ILE A 174 15.81 -11.71 -22.75
N PRO A 175 14.63 -11.16 -22.43
CA PRO A 175 14.57 -9.97 -21.61
C PRO A 175 15.04 -10.35 -20.20
N GLU A 176 16.30 -10.05 -19.90
CA GLU A 176 16.81 -10.01 -18.54
C GLU A 176 16.15 -8.84 -17.80
N GLY A 177 15.53 -9.11 -16.65
CA GLY A 177 14.87 -8.11 -15.81
C GLY A 177 13.35 -8.22 -15.75
N ILE A 178 12.73 -7.19 -15.14
CA ILE A 178 11.27 -7.06 -15.00
C ILE A 178 10.66 -6.94 -16.42
N PRO A 179 9.56 -7.63 -16.74
CA PRO A 179 8.89 -7.45 -18.03
C PRO A 179 8.57 -5.97 -18.29
N LYS A 180 8.87 -5.46 -19.48
CA LYS A 180 8.67 -4.03 -19.83
C LYS A 180 7.24 -3.53 -19.58
N THR A 181 6.24 -4.38 -19.78
CA THR A 181 4.83 -4.07 -19.48
C THR A 181 4.59 -3.87 -17.99
N VAL A 182 5.22 -4.70 -17.14
CA VAL A 182 5.16 -4.58 -15.69
C VAL A 182 5.87 -3.32 -15.25
N GLU A 183 7.07 -3.05 -15.78
CA GLU A 183 7.82 -1.83 -15.50
C GLU A 183 7.02 -0.56 -15.87
N ALA A 184 6.37 -0.55 -17.03
CA ALA A 184 5.54 0.57 -17.47
C ALA A 184 4.35 0.83 -16.52
N LYS A 185 3.68 -0.22 -16.05
CA LYS A 185 2.57 -0.12 -15.07
C LYS A 185 3.08 0.39 -13.71
N LEU A 186 4.20 -0.13 -13.23
CA LEU A 186 4.81 0.31 -11.98
C LEU A 186 5.27 1.78 -12.05
N ALA A 187 5.82 2.22 -13.20
CA ALA A 187 6.33 3.58 -13.38
C ALA A 187 5.23 4.66 -13.30
N GLN A 188 3.98 4.34 -13.64
CA GLN A 188 2.84 5.27 -13.55
C GLN A 188 2.53 5.68 -12.10
N HIS A 189 2.86 4.83 -11.12
CA HIS A 189 2.62 5.08 -9.70
C HIS A 189 3.77 5.78 -9.00
N GLY A 190 4.75 6.32 -9.74
CA GLY A 190 5.85 7.13 -9.25
C GLY A 190 7.21 6.57 -9.65
N ARG A 191 8.20 7.47 -9.79
CA ARG A 191 9.58 7.09 -10.10
C ARG A 191 10.09 6.11 -9.04
N SER A 192 10.40 4.88 -9.46
CA SER A 192 11.69 4.74 -10.13
C SER A 192 12.94 5.06 -9.27
N PRO A 193 13.16 4.71 -7.96
CA PRO A 193 14.46 5.00 -7.33
C PRO A 193 15.59 4.15 -7.94
N LEU A 194 16.06 4.51 -9.12
CA LEU A 194 17.44 4.25 -9.50
C LEU A 194 18.27 5.43 -9.00
#